data_AF-A0A7K8FQU1-F1
#
_entry.id   AF-A0A7K8FQU1-F1
#
_cell.length_a   1.000
_cell.length_b   1.000
_cell.length_c   1.000
_cell.angle_alpha   90.00
_cell.angle_beta   90.00
_cell.angle_gamma   90.00
#
_symmetry.space_group_name_H-M   'P 1'
#
loop_
_entity.id
_entity.type
_entity.pdbx_description
1 polymer ?
#
loop_
_entity_poly.entity_id
_entity_poly.type
_entity_poly.pdbx_seq_one_letter_code
_entity_poly.pdbx_strand_id
1 'polypeptide(L)'
;PAGTSRTPGVPAGVTVCQLSLASATPGAVGDALLLTRLERDREPVSVRIPTERSQAPLSGVLRELELIQREQREANGVTERREWWERRSRLDLRMGSLIQSLESEVLGCWRGLLLPRDPGNAPLEQQELSRLLRELRECGWESP
;
A
#
# COMPACT_ATOMS: atom_id res chain seq x y z
N PRO A 1 -27.30 17.95 6.20
CA PRO A 1 -27.71 16.79 5.38
C PRO A 1 -26.49 16.12 4.74
N ALA A 2 -25.77 15.31 5.52
CA ALA A 2 -24.62 14.55 5.05
C ALA A 2 -25.12 13.17 4.62
N GLY A 3 -25.05 12.88 3.32
CA GLY A 3 -25.38 11.57 2.79
C GLY A 3 -24.33 10.56 3.24
N THR A 4 -24.72 9.64 4.10
CA THR A 4 -23.95 8.43 4.42
C THR A 4 -23.94 7.56 3.17
N SER A 5 -22.87 7.66 2.38
CA SER A 5 -22.63 6.71 1.29
C SER A 5 -22.15 5.39 1.90
N ARG A 6 -23.06 4.69 2.57
CA ARG A 6 -22.91 3.26 2.87
C ARG A 6 -22.60 2.59 1.53
N THR A 7 -21.59 1.74 1.42
CA THR A 7 -21.29 1.05 0.15
C THR A 7 -22.22 -0.16 -0.01
N PRO A 8 -23.33 -0.07 -0.77
CA PRO A 8 -24.17 -1.23 -1.02
C PRO A 8 -23.38 -2.21 -1.89
N GLY A 9 -23.15 -3.43 -1.38
CA GLY A 9 -22.66 -4.54 -2.20
C GLY A 9 -21.39 -5.25 -1.72
N VAL A 10 -20.67 -4.76 -0.72
CA VAL A 10 -19.49 -5.47 -0.19
C VAL A 10 -19.95 -6.68 0.65
N PRO A 11 -19.48 -7.93 0.37
CA PRO A 11 -19.81 -9.13 1.15
C PRO A 11 -19.33 -9.11 2.61
N ALA A 12 -19.84 -10.01 3.46
CA ALA A 12 -19.58 -9.97 4.91
C ALA A 12 -18.22 -10.59 5.20
N GLY A 13 -17.45 -9.96 6.08
CA GLY A 13 -16.05 -10.32 6.30
C GLY A 13 -15.12 -9.96 5.14
N VAL A 14 -15.59 -9.25 4.10
CA VAL A 14 -14.76 -8.80 2.98
C VAL A 14 -14.38 -7.34 3.17
N THR A 15 -13.10 -7.05 2.96
CA THR A 15 -12.55 -5.70 2.83
C THR A 15 -12.10 -5.50 1.39
N VAL A 16 -12.47 -4.39 0.77
CA VAL A 16 -11.99 -3.99 -0.55
C VAL A 16 -11.00 -2.85 -0.38
N CYS A 17 -9.77 -3.04 -0.85
CA CYS A 17 -8.73 -2.02 -0.88
C CYS A 17 -8.50 -1.60 -2.33
N GLN A 18 -8.88 -0.37 -2.67
CA GLN A 18 -8.58 0.23 -3.95
C GLN A 18 -7.29 1.05 -3.84
N LEU A 19 -6.32 0.73 -4.69
CA LEU A 19 -5.10 1.50 -4.88
C LEU A 19 -5.20 2.21 -6.23
N SER A 20 -4.99 3.53 -6.27
CA SER A 20 -5.09 4.33 -7.49
C SER A 20 -4.00 5.37 -7.55
N LEU A 21 -3.39 5.53 -8.71
CA LEU A 21 -2.43 6.61 -8.95
C LEU A 21 -3.20 7.91 -9.15
N ALA A 22 -2.85 8.93 -8.38
CA ALA A 22 -3.37 10.28 -8.51
C ALA A 22 -2.23 11.20 -8.94
N SER A 23 -2.50 12.10 -9.89
CA SER A 23 -1.56 13.16 -10.28
C SER A 23 -2.27 14.51 -10.20
N ALA A 24 -1.58 15.54 -9.74
CA ALA A 24 -2.00 16.92 -9.90
C ALA A 24 -1.94 17.37 -11.38
N THR A 25 -1.13 16.71 -12.21
CA THR A 25 -0.92 17.08 -13.61
C THR A 25 -1.49 16.02 -14.56
N PRO A 26 -2.40 16.37 -15.49
CA PRO A 26 -2.91 15.43 -16.49
C PRO A 26 -1.78 14.83 -17.32
N GLY A 27 -1.72 13.49 -17.41
CA GLY A 27 -0.72 12.77 -18.22
C GLY A 27 0.62 12.47 -17.55
N ALA A 28 0.86 12.97 -16.34
CA ALA A 28 2.02 12.57 -15.53
C ALA A 28 1.73 11.26 -14.77
N VAL A 29 2.77 10.45 -14.56
CA VAL A 29 2.70 9.31 -13.63
C VAL A 29 2.38 9.88 -12.24
N GLY A 30 1.43 9.24 -11.54
CA GLY A 30 0.85 9.75 -10.29
C GLY A 30 1.88 10.24 -9.28
N ASP A 31 1.68 11.47 -8.80
CA ASP A 31 2.46 12.10 -7.73
C ASP A 31 2.09 11.56 -6.34
N ALA A 32 0.94 10.90 -6.26
CA ALA A 32 0.41 10.32 -5.05
C ALA A 32 -0.27 8.98 -5.32
N LEU A 33 -0.26 8.12 -4.30
CA LEU A 33 -1.04 6.91 -4.24
C LEU A 33 -2.29 7.17 -3.38
N LEU A 34 -3.48 7.02 -3.97
CA LEU A 34 -4.74 7.01 -3.24
C LEU A 34 -5.03 5.58 -2.80
N LEU A 35 -5.15 5.36 -1.49
CA LEU A 35 -5.57 4.10 -0.91
C LEU A 35 -6.96 4.29 -0.28
N THR A 36 -7.95 3.59 -0.81
CA THR A 36 -9.33 3.62 -0.31
C THR A 36 -9.73 2.24 0.19
N ARG A 37 -10.12 2.14 1.45
CA ARG A 37 -10.64 0.94 2.09
C ARG A 37 -12.15 1.02 2.21
N LEU A 38 -12.83 -0.02 1.73
CA LEU A 38 -14.28 -0.17 1.75
C LEU A 38 -14.64 -1.45 2.51
N GLU A 39 -15.56 -1.31 3.46
CA GLU A 39 -16.14 -2.41 4.23
C GLU A 39 -17.66 -2.23 4.26
N ARG A 40 -18.40 -3.35 4.41
CA ARG A 40 -19.86 -3.25 4.55
C ARG A 40 -20.22 -2.47 5.81
N ASP A 41 -21.22 -1.61 5.68
CA ASP A 41 -21.83 -0.86 6.78
C ASP A 41 -20.84 0.06 7.52
N ARG A 42 -19.70 0.38 6.89
CA ARG A 42 -18.74 1.35 7.39
C ARG A 42 -18.49 2.45 6.37
N GLU A 43 -18.14 3.62 6.89
CA GLU A 43 -17.70 4.74 6.07
C GLU A 43 -16.37 4.39 5.38
N PRO A 44 -16.23 4.69 4.07
CA PRO A 44 -14.97 4.56 3.36
C PRO A 44 -13.84 5.30 4.06
N VAL A 45 -12.68 4.64 4.20
CA VAL A 45 -11.45 5.29 4.65
C VAL A 45 -10.58 5.54 3.43
N SER A 46 -10.27 6.79 3.12
CA SER A 46 -9.43 7.15 1.98
C SER A 46 -8.24 7.99 2.41
N VAL A 47 -7.05 7.62 1.98
CA VAL A 47 -5.81 8.32 2.29
C VAL A 47 -5.03 8.62 1.01
N ARG A 48 -4.52 9.85 0.91
CA ARG A 48 -3.61 10.26 -0.18
C ARG A 48 -2.19 10.19 0.36
N ILE A 49 -1.37 9.36 -0.27
CA ILE A 49 0.03 9.15 0.09
C ILE A 49 0.89 9.88 -0.93
N PRO A 50 1.56 10.99 -0.58
CA PRO A 50 2.46 11.70 -1.51
C PRO A 50 3.68 10.83 -1.81
N THR A 51 4.01 10.63 -3.08
CA THR A 51 5.12 9.76 -3.52
C THR A 51 6.23 10.50 -4.25
N GLU A 52 6.10 11.81 -4.50
CA GLU A 52 7.15 12.59 -5.20
C GLU A 52 8.41 12.83 -4.36
N ARG A 53 8.23 12.97 -3.04
CA ARG A 53 9.30 13.35 -2.10
C ARG A 53 9.84 12.18 -1.27
N SER A 54 9.38 10.96 -1.53
CA SER A 54 9.89 9.76 -0.86
C SER A 54 11.28 9.40 -1.41
N GLN A 55 12.06 8.66 -0.63
CA GLN A 55 13.37 8.17 -1.07
C GLN A 55 13.26 7.20 -2.26
N ALA A 56 12.11 6.54 -2.40
CA ALA A 56 11.74 5.73 -3.56
C ALA A 56 10.47 6.29 -4.20
N PRO A 57 10.57 7.17 -5.22
CA PRO A 57 9.39 7.67 -5.90
C PRO A 57 8.65 6.52 -6.58
N LEU A 58 7.32 6.52 -6.50
CA LEU A 58 6.49 5.42 -7.01
C LEU A 58 6.68 5.18 -8.50
N SER A 59 6.95 6.23 -9.28
CA SER A 59 7.32 6.11 -10.70
C SER A 59 8.58 5.27 -10.91
N GLY A 60 9.58 5.38 -10.03
CA GLY A 60 10.79 4.57 -10.05
C GLY A 60 10.50 3.10 -9.73
N VAL A 61 9.67 2.85 -8.72
CA VAL A 61 9.21 1.49 -8.36
C VAL A 61 8.46 0.83 -9.52
N LEU A 62 7.53 1.55 -10.15
CA LEU A 62 6.78 1.03 -11.31
C LEU A 62 7.68 0.75 -12.51
N ARG A 63 8.67 1.62 -12.77
CA ARG A 63 9.67 1.38 -13.82
C ARG A 63 10.50 0.13 -13.55
N GLU A 64 10.96 -0.07 -12.32
CA GLU A 64 11.72 -1.27 -11.97
C GLU A 64 10.88 -2.55 -12.10
N LEU A 65 9.59 -2.49 -11.74
CA LEU A 65 8.65 -3.60 -11.98
C LEU A 65 8.58 -3.98 -13.47
N GLU A 66 8.46 -2.98 -14.36
CA GLU A 66 8.43 -3.20 -15.81
C GLU A 66 9.72 -3.84 -16.32
N LEU A 67 10.88 -3.39 -15.81
CA LEU A 67 12.19 -3.96 -16.15
C LEU A 67 12.30 -5.43 -15.72
N ILE A 68 11.89 -5.75 -14.48
CA ILE A 68 11.87 -7.13 -13.96
C ILE A 68 10.95 -8.00 -14.81
N GLN A 69 9.73 -7.52 -15.12
CA GLN A 69 8.79 -8.27 -15.95
C GLN A 69 9.32 -8.53 -17.36
N ARG A 70 10.02 -7.58 -17.97
CA ARG A 70 10.65 -7.75 -19.28
C ARG A 70 11.77 -8.79 -19.23
N GLU A 71 12.71 -8.65 -18.29
CA GLU A 71 13.81 -9.61 -18.12
C GLU A 71 13.30 -11.02 -17.76
N GLN A 72 12.20 -11.13 -17.00
CA GLN A 72 11.58 -12.42 -16.71
C GLN A 72 11.05 -13.10 -17.98
N ARG A 73 10.46 -12.35 -18.91
CA ARG A 73 10.02 -12.90 -20.21
C ARG A 73 11.20 -13.40 -21.03
N GLU A 74 12.31 -12.67 -21.03
CA GLU A 74 13.54 -13.08 -21.71
C GLU A 74 14.18 -14.32 -21.08
N ALA A 75 14.20 -14.40 -19.74
CA ALA A 75 14.73 -15.55 -19.00
C ALA A 75 13.98 -16.86 -19.30
N ASN A 76 12.70 -16.79 -19.66
CA ASN A 76 11.92 -17.98 -20.02
C ASN A 76 12.43 -18.65 -21.31
N GLY A 77 13.16 -17.94 -22.17
CA GLY A 77 13.76 -18.49 -23.39
C GLY A 77 15.15 -19.13 -23.18
N VAL A 78 15.71 -19.07 -21.97
CA VAL A 78 17.06 -19.60 -21.68
C VAL A 78 16.99 -21.11 -21.49
N THR A 79 17.76 -21.84 -22.29
CA THR A 79 17.81 -23.32 -22.27
C THR A 79 18.97 -23.86 -21.43
N GLU A 80 20.02 -23.06 -21.23
CA GLU A 80 21.14 -23.43 -20.37
C GLU A 80 20.72 -23.32 -18.90
N ARG A 81 20.80 -24.45 -18.18
CA ARG A 81 20.23 -24.60 -16.85
C ARG A 81 20.87 -23.66 -15.83
N ARG A 82 22.19 -23.50 -15.85
CA ARG A 82 22.90 -22.68 -14.87
C ARG A 82 22.56 -21.20 -15.06
N GLU A 83 22.62 -20.70 -16.28
CA GLU A 83 22.26 -19.35 -16.67
C GLU A 83 20.79 -19.05 -16.36
N TRP A 84 19.90 -20.00 -16.63
CA TRP A 84 18.48 -19.88 -16.29
C TRP A 84 18.26 -19.69 -14.78
N TRP A 85 18.92 -20.51 -13.95
CA TRP A 85 18.85 -20.40 -12.50
C TRP A 85 19.45 -19.08 -12.00
N GLU A 86 20.65 -18.72 -12.44
CA GLU A 86 21.33 -17.48 -12.04
C GLU A 86 20.47 -16.25 -12.38
N ARG A 87 19.89 -16.20 -13.59
CA ARG A 87 19.00 -15.11 -14.00
C ARG A 87 17.73 -15.04 -13.15
N ARG A 88 17.06 -16.18 -12.90
CA ARG A 88 15.84 -16.19 -12.07
C ARG A 88 16.09 -15.84 -10.62
N SER A 89 17.18 -16.32 -10.02
CA SER A 89 17.56 -15.96 -8.65
C SER A 89 17.83 -14.45 -8.53
N ARG A 90 18.49 -13.85 -9.52
CA ARG A 90 18.70 -12.38 -9.55
C ARG A 90 17.37 -11.62 -9.66
N LEU A 91 16.44 -12.09 -10.49
CA LEU A 91 15.12 -11.49 -10.64
C LEU A 91 14.29 -11.59 -9.34
N ASP A 92 14.36 -12.73 -8.67
CA ASP A 92 13.68 -12.96 -7.39
C ASP A 92 14.19 -12.00 -6.30
N LEU A 93 15.50 -11.84 -6.18
CA LEU A 93 16.11 -10.86 -5.26
C LEU A 93 15.66 -9.43 -5.55
N ARG A 94 15.65 -9.03 -6.82
CA ARG A 94 15.18 -7.69 -7.22
C ARG A 94 13.70 -7.49 -6.93
N MET A 95 12.86 -8.49 -7.17
CA MET A 95 11.44 -8.44 -6.82
C MET A 95 11.25 -8.31 -5.31
N GLY A 96 12.03 -9.05 -4.51
CA GLY A 96 12.03 -8.94 -3.05
C GLY A 96 12.38 -7.52 -2.58
N SER A 97 13.46 -6.93 -3.09
CA SER A 97 13.83 -5.54 -2.79
C SER A 97 12.75 -4.55 -3.23
N LEU A 98 12.13 -4.77 -4.39
CA LEU A 98 11.06 -3.92 -4.90
C LEU A 98 9.83 -3.92 -3.99
N ILE A 99 9.39 -5.11 -3.56
CA ILE A 99 8.28 -5.27 -2.61
C ILE A 99 8.62 -4.57 -1.30
N GLN A 100 9.85 -4.75 -0.79
CA GLN A 100 10.30 -4.09 0.42
C GLN A 100 10.23 -2.57 0.32
N SER A 101 10.69 -1.98 -0.80
CA SER A 101 10.57 -0.53 -1.03
C SER A 101 9.12 -0.06 -1.11
N LEU A 102 8.23 -0.84 -1.75
CA LEU A 102 6.81 -0.50 -1.80
C LEU A 102 6.17 -0.53 -0.41
N GLU A 103 6.56 -1.48 0.44
CA GLU A 103 6.06 -1.57 1.81
C GLU A 103 6.63 -0.51 2.74
N SER A 104 7.93 -0.26 2.73
CA SER A 104 8.59 0.66 3.68
C SER A 104 8.52 2.12 3.25
N GLU A 105 8.81 2.41 1.98
CA GLU A 105 8.99 3.78 1.49
C GLU A 105 7.72 4.37 0.89
N VAL A 106 6.92 3.55 0.21
CA VAL A 106 5.69 4.02 -0.44
C VAL A 106 4.51 3.92 0.53
N LEU A 107 4.18 2.72 1.00
CA LEU A 107 3.04 2.51 1.89
C LEU A 107 3.36 2.95 3.33
N GLY A 108 4.56 2.64 3.83
CA GLY A 108 4.99 2.95 5.18
C GLY A 108 3.95 2.50 6.22
N CYS A 109 3.53 3.44 7.08
CA CYS A 109 2.51 3.17 8.10
C CYS A 109 1.12 2.84 7.52
N TRP A 110 0.82 3.28 6.28
CA TRP A 110 -0.47 3.04 5.63
C TRP A 110 -0.67 1.60 5.18
N ARG A 111 0.38 0.76 5.19
CA ARG A 111 0.26 -0.69 4.93
C ARG A 111 -0.79 -1.35 5.83
N GLY A 112 -0.99 -0.83 7.06
CA GLY A 112 -2.02 -1.32 7.98
C GLY A 112 -3.45 -1.25 7.42
N LEU A 113 -3.74 -0.33 6.49
CA LEU A 113 -5.04 -0.24 5.83
C LEU A 113 -5.31 -1.40 4.87
N LEU A 114 -4.27 -2.10 4.40
CA LEU A 114 -4.40 -3.28 3.53
C LEU A 114 -4.70 -4.57 4.32
N LEU A 115 -4.40 -4.58 5.62
CA LEU A 115 -4.56 -5.76 6.45
C LEU A 115 -6.04 -5.99 6.77
N PRO A 116 -6.53 -7.25 6.74
CA PRO A 116 -7.84 -7.57 7.26
C PRO A 116 -7.98 -7.07 8.70
N ARG A 117 -9.14 -6.51 9.05
CA ARG A 117 -9.44 -6.28 10.46
C ARG A 117 -9.74 -7.65 11.07
N ASP A 118 -8.86 -8.11 11.94
CA ASP A 118 -9.10 -9.32 12.70
C ASP A 118 -10.27 -9.06 13.66
N PRO A 119 -11.36 -9.85 13.64
CA PRO A 119 -12.42 -9.72 14.63
C PRO A 119 -11.94 -9.98 16.08
N GLY A 120 -10.79 -10.64 16.27
CA GLY A 120 -10.10 -10.77 17.55
C GLY A 120 -9.20 -9.57 17.91
N ASN A 121 -8.79 -8.77 16.92
CA ASN A 121 -8.21 -7.44 17.14
C ASN A 121 -9.34 -6.41 17.00
N ALA A 122 -10.19 -6.40 18.02
CA ALA A 122 -11.10 -5.30 18.29
C ALA A 122 -10.36 -3.95 18.18
N PRO A 123 -11.06 -2.83 17.93
CA PRO A 123 -10.44 -1.52 18.11
C PRO A 123 -9.72 -1.49 19.47
N LEU A 124 -8.50 -0.91 19.53
CA LEU A 124 -7.73 -0.71 20.77
C LEU A 124 -8.72 -0.59 21.92
N GLU A 125 -8.62 -1.49 22.91
CA GLU A 125 -9.59 -1.45 24.00
C GLU A 125 -9.65 -0.01 24.50
N GLN A 126 -10.84 0.49 24.82
CA GLN A 126 -11.04 1.93 25.04
C GLN A 126 -10.04 2.52 26.05
N GLN A 127 -9.55 1.68 26.95
CA GLN A 127 -8.44 1.93 27.87
C GLN A 127 -7.06 2.11 27.19
N GLU A 128 -6.67 1.24 26.27
CA GLU A 128 -5.43 1.35 25.48
C GLU A 128 -5.45 2.59 24.58
N LEU A 129 -6.59 2.87 23.93
CA LEU A 129 -6.78 4.09 23.15
C LEU A 129 -6.64 5.33 24.04
N SER A 130 -7.27 5.33 25.22
CA SER A 130 -7.16 6.43 26.19
C SER A 130 -5.73 6.63 26.67
N ARG A 131 -4.99 5.54 26.89
CA ARG A 131 -3.57 5.58 27.26
C ARG A 131 -2.71 6.18 26.15
N LEU A 132 -2.86 5.70 24.92
CA LEU A 132 -2.14 6.22 23.74
C LEU A 132 -2.44 7.71 23.50
N LEU A 133 -3.71 8.12 23.58
CA LEU A 133 -4.11 9.52 23.42
C LEU A 133 -3.50 10.43 24.51
N ARG A 134 -3.37 9.93 25.74
CA ARG A 134 -2.67 10.67 26.81
C ARG A 134 -1.18 10.79 26.52
N GLU A 135 -0.51 9.70 26.17
CA GLU A 135 0.92 9.70 25.84
C GLU A 135 1.22 10.65 24.66
N LEU A 136 0.36 10.65 23.62
CA LEU A 136 0.47 11.58 22.50
C LEU A 136 0.29 13.06 22.92
N ARG A 137 -0.67 13.36 23.81
CA ARG A 137 -0.84 14.71 24.36
C ARG A 137 0.36 15.16 25.19
N GLU A 138 0.95 14.26 25.97
CA GLU A 138 2.18 14.55 26.73
C GLU A 138 3.36 14.87 25.82
N CYS A 139 3.38 14.31 24.60
CA CYS A 139 4.33 14.65 23.55
C CYS A 139 3.94 15.91 22.74
N GLY A 140 2.92 16.66 23.15
CA GLY A 140 2.50 17.91 22.51
C GLY A 140 1.59 17.73 21.29
N TRP A 141 1.02 16.54 21.09
CA TRP A 141 0.05 16.32 20.03
C TRP A 141 -1.34 16.84 20.45
N GLU A 142 -1.77 17.96 19.88
CA GLU A 142 -3.09 18.57 20.12
C GLU A 142 -4.04 18.34 18.94
N SER A 143 -4.41 17.08 18.64
CA SER A 143 -5.41 16.72 17.59
C SER A 143 -5.00 17.10 16.14
N PRO A 144 -5.60 16.50 15.09
CA PRO A 144 -5.67 17.14 13.78
C PRO A 144 -6.65 18.33 13.81
#